data_AF-A0A8H6VG44-F1
#
_entry.id   AF-A0A8H6VG44-F1
#
_cell.length_a   1.000
_cell.length_b   1.000
_cell.length_c   1.000
_cell.angle_alpha   90.00
_cell.angle_beta   90.00
_cell.angle_gamma   90.00
#
_symmetry.space_group_name_H-M   'P 1'
#
loop_
_entity.id
_entity.type
_entity.pdbx_description
1 polymer ?
#
loop_
_entity_poly.entity_id
_entity_poly.type
_entity_poly.pdbx_seq_one_letter_code
_entity_poly.pdbx_strand_id
1 'polypeptide(L)'
;MQNTALGNGIHQFHSVSVQPTGSTDAVIWHSNIRLDEGGFISYGTPTKVSAKTIESHPSFHKVALAAQLGIPLGSVPISAYMPNSNSDPEDITRNNAHMSNGNIFANYLHVSINTDDPLSFSYNSCPPFEGDVLFIRLDHGPLNVRQMHALEQFCCSMKHFIRYRDQVGTKSDPKAFAREILNEYNPKAFARFFEEQRRMCILKYKQQGLGESIKEWEGTECPVIDLCGAANCLKGVEEVEGGKLEVCSRCKVKRYCGKSCQKEDWGRHKRSCRKAKA
;
A
#
# COMPACT_ATOMS: atom_id res chain seq x y z
N MET A 1 22.33 18.11 -8.57
CA MET A 1 21.42 17.09 -8.00
C MET A 1 21.13 17.49 -6.56
N GLN A 2 20.02 18.19 -6.33
CA GLN A 2 19.69 18.74 -5.02
C GLN A 2 19.01 17.67 -4.15
N ASN A 3 19.61 17.40 -3.00
CA ASN A 3 19.06 16.57 -1.93
C ASN A 3 17.91 17.34 -1.26
N THR A 4 16.66 16.99 -1.55
CA THR A 4 15.51 17.42 -0.74
C THR A 4 15.49 16.61 0.54
N ALA A 5 15.95 17.22 1.64
CA ALA A 5 15.79 16.69 2.97
C ALA A 5 14.30 16.70 3.35
N LEU A 6 13.64 15.55 3.22
CA LEU A 6 12.30 15.34 3.79
C LEU A 6 12.42 15.40 5.32
N GLY A 7 11.73 16.37 5.92
CA GLY A 7 11.70 16.64 7.35
C GLY A 7 11.27 15.44 8.18
N ASN A 8 11.96 15.24 9.30
CA ASN A 8 11.73 14.18 10.26
C ASN A 8 10.55 14.52 11.18
N GLY A 9 9.31 14.18 10.78
CA GLY A 9 8.17 14.12 11.69
C GLY A 9 8.05 12.73 12.31
N ILE A 10 8.73 12.48 13.44
CA ILE A 10 8.53 11.24 14.22
C ILE A 10 7.30 11.44 15.10
N HIS A 11 6.13 11.01 14.62
CA HIS A 11 4.94 10.91 15.45
C HIS A 11 4.96 9.57 16.21
N GLN A 12 5.15 9.62 17.52
CA GLN A 12 4.90 8.49 18.42
C GLN A 12 3.39 8.31 18.56
N PHE A 13 2.86 7.16 18.14
CA PHE A 13 1.44 6.84 18.26
C PHE A 13 1.22 5.85 19.41
N HIS A 14 0.51 6.29 20.44
CA HIS A 14 -0.03 5.42 21.49
C HIS A 14 -1.55 5.43 21.41
N SER A 15 -2.17 4.29 21.14
CA SER A 15 -3.53 4.02 21.61
C SER A 15 -3.68 2.54 21.94
N VAL A 16 -4.09 2.26 23.19
CA VAL A 16 -4.47 0.93 23.67
C VAL A 16 -5.99 0.97 23.82
N SER A 17 -6.71 0.44 22.84
CA SER A 17 -8.15 0.18 22.95
C SER A 17 -8.40 -1.33 22.95
N VAL A 18 -9.42 -1.74 23.71
CA VAL A 18 -9.86 -3.13 23.81
C VAL A 18 -10.30 -3.60 22.42
N GLN A 19 -9.61 -4.60 21.88
CA GLN A 19 -9.80 -5.03 20.49
C GLN A 19 -11.11 -5.82 20.32
N PRO A 20 -11.99 -5.42 19.37
CA PRO A 20 -13.14 -6.24 19.02
C PRO A 20 -12.69 -7.57 18.44
N THR A 21 -13.32 -8.66 18.90
CA THR A 21 -13.20 -9.97 18.26
C THR A 21 -13.57 -9.85 16.77
N GLY A 22 -12.77 -10.43 15.87
CA GLY A 22 -13.00 -10.33 14.43
C GLY A 22 -12.34 -9.14 13.71
N SER A 23 -11.64 -8.24 14.40
CA SER A 23 -10.94 -7.11 13.76
C SER A 23 -9.77 -7.54 12.83
N THR A 24 -9.54 -6.77 11.77
CA THR A 24 -8.41 -6.88 10.83
C THR A 24 -7.47 -5.68 10.97
N ASP A 25 -6.21 -5.85 10.59
CA ASP A 25 -5.27 -4.74 10.43
C ASP A 25 -5.72 -3.84 9.27
N ALA A 26 -5.73 -2.54 9.52
CA ALA A 26 -6.10 -1.53 8.55
C ALA A 26 -5.24 -0.28 8.73
N VAL A 27 -5.22 0.57 7.72
CA VAL A 27 -4.49 1.85 7.76
C VAL A 27 -5.42 2.94 7.28
N ILE A 28 -5.63 3.97 8.09
CA ILE A 28 -6.21 5.24 7.62
C ILE A 28 -5.07 6.00 6.95
N TRP A 29 -5.19 6.25 5.67
CA TRP A 29 -4.26 7.09 4.93
C TRP A 29 -4.82 8.50 4.85
N HIS A 30 -4.11 9.45 5.45
CA HIS A 30 -4.60 10.81 5.56
C HIS A 30 -4.41 11.57 4.24
N SER A 31 -5.35 12.48 3.95
CA SER A 31 -5.16 13.42 2.84
C SER A 31 -3.89 14.24 3.03
N ASN A 32 -3.30 14.69 1.93
CA ASN A 32 -2.04 15.42 1.95
C ASN A 32 -2.16 16.70 2.76
N ILE A 33 -1.35 16.84 3.81
CA ILE A 33 -1.21 18.11 4.54
C ILE A 33 -0.19 18.96 3.81
N ARG A 34 -0.60 20.14 3.37
CA ARG A 34 0.32 21.15 2.82
C ARG A 34 1.14 21.74 3.95
N LEU A 35 2.46 21.67 3.83
CA LEU A 35 3.39 22.36 4.70
C LEU A 35 3.53 23.82 4.27
N ASP A 36 3.85 24.69 5.22
CA ASP A 36 4.07 26.12 4.98
C ASP A 36 5.14 26.38 3.90
N GLU A 37 6.11 25.47 3.76
CA GLU A 37 7.19 25.53 2.76
C GLU A 37 6.79 24.99 1.37
N GLY A 38 5.50 24.73 1.14
CA GLY A 38 4.99 24.24 -0.15
C GLY A 38 5.19 22.74 -0.40
N GLY A 39 5.70 21.99 0.58
CA GLY A 39 5.72 20.53 0.57
C GLY A 39 4.36 19.93 0.92
N PHE A 40 4.17 18.65 0.62
CA PHE A 40 3.03 17.87 1.09
C PHE A 40 3.53 16.68 1.91
N ILE A 41 2.87 16.40 3.04
CA ILE A 41 3.10 15.17 3.82
C ILE A 41 1.84 14.31 3.75
N SER A 42 2.03 13.06 3.38
CA SER A 42 1.10 11.98 3.59
C SER A 42 1.57 11.13 4.77
N TYR A 43 0.63 10.60 5.55
CA TYR A 43 0.93 9.68 6.63
C TYR A 43 -0.23 8.71 6.83
N GLY A 44 0.09 7.57 7.43
CA GLY A 44 -0.89 6.56 7.77
C GLY A 44 -1.03 6.42 9.28
N THR A 45 -2.26 6.24 9.76
CA THR A 45 -2.55 5.86 11.13
C THR A 45 -2.97 4.38 11.16
N PRO A 46 -2.25 3.50 11.90
CA PRO A 46 -2.65 2.11 12.04
C PRO A 46 -3.98 2.05 12.81
N THR A 47 -4.92 1.24 12.33
CA THR A 47 -6.23 1.07 12.96
C THR A 47 -6.68 -0.39 12.91
N LYS A 48 -7.79 -0.67 13.59
CA LYS A 48 -8.43 -1.98 13.67
C LYS A 48 -9.90 -1.84 13.35
N VAL A 49 -10.38 -2.69 12.45
CA VAL A 49 -11.73 -2.59 11.90
C VAL A 49 -12.31 -3.96 11.59
N SER A 50 -13.63 -4.08 11.54
CA SER A 50 -14.30 -5.31 11.11
C SER A 50 -14.24 -5.42 9.58
N ALA A 51 -13.51 -6.41 9.07
CA ALA A 51 -13.41 -6.65 7.62
C ALA A 51 -14.79 -6.84 6.97
N LYS A 52 -15.65 -7.64 7.61
CA LYS A 52 -17.04 -7.86 7.18
C LYS A 52 -17.82 -6.55 7.06
N THR A 53 -17.69 -5.66 8.04
CA THR A 53 -18.39 -4.37 8.04
C THR A 53 -17.93 -3.51 6.87
N ILE A 54 -16.62 -3.45 6.62
CA ILE A 54 -16.04 -2.65 5.55
C ILE A 54 -16.40 -3.20 4.18
N GLU A 55 -16.27 -4.51 3.97
CA GLU A 55 -16.55 -5.15 2.68
C GLU A 55 -18.04 -5.06 2.31
N SER A 56 -18.93 -4.97 3.30
CA SER A 56 -20.37 -4.72 3.09
C SER A 56 -20.73 -3.24 2.88
N HIS A 57 -19.76 -2.32 3.02
CA HIS A 57 -20.03 -0.89 2.93
C HIS A 57 -20.32 -0.48 1.47
N PRO A 58 -21.36 0.34 1.19
CA PRO A 58 -21.71 0.73 -0.19
C PRO A 58 -20.59 1.46 -0.95
N SER A 59 -19.77 2.24 -0.24
CA SER A 59 -18.59 2.95 -0.77
C SER A 59 -17.30 2.11 -0.74
N PHE A 60 -17.42 0.79 -0.65
CA PHE A 60 -16.28 -0.11 -0.70
C PHE A 60 -15.80 -0.32 -2.13
N HIS A 61 -14.50 -0.08 -2.35
CA HIS A 61 -13.87 -0.25 -3.65
C HIS A 61 -12.67 -1.19 -3.55
N LYS A 62 -12.56 -2.12 -4.51
CA LYS A 62 -11.34 -2.92 -4.70
C LYS A 62 -10.30 -2.05 -5.39
N VAL A 63 -9.05 -2.13 -4.91
CA VAL A 63 -7.95 -1.32 -5.39
C VAL A 63 -7.23 -2.04 -6.54
N ALA A 64 -7.52 -1.64 -7.78
CA ALA A 64 -7.07 -2.35 -8.97
C ALA A 64 -5.54 -2.42 -9.10
N LEU A 65 -4.84 -1.29 -8.94
CA LEU A 65 -3.38 -1.26 -9.08
C LEU A 65 -2.70 -2.09 -7.99
N ALA A 66 -3.18 -2.01 -6.75
CA ALA A 66 -2.63 -2.82 -5.66
C ALA A 66 -2.81 -4.33 -5.93
N ALA A 67 -3.98 -4.74 -6.45
CA ALA A 67 -4.22 -6.12 -6.85
C ALA A 67 -3.26 -6.57 -7.96
N GLN A 68 -2.98 -5.73 -8.96
CA GLN A 68 -1.99 -6.00 -10.01
C GLN A 68 -0.56 -6.18 -9.45
N LEU A 69 -0.23 -5.48 -8.36
CA LEU A 69 1.05 -5.66 -7.66
C LEU A 69 1.07 -6.90 -6.75
N GLY A 70 0.01 -7.71 -6.71
CA GLY A 70 -0.11 -8.87 -5.83
C GLY A 70 -0.40 -8.49 -4.38
N ILE A 71 -1.03 -7.32 -4.16
CA ILE A 71 -1.40 -6.79 -2.85
C ILE A 71 -2.92 -6.51 -2.88
N PRO A 72 -3.76 -7.52 -2.64
CA PRO A 72 -5.21 -7.33 -2.76
C PRO A 72 -5.72 -6.39 -1.65
N LEU A 73 -5.95 -5.13 -2.00
CA LEU A 73 -6.45 -4.10 -1.09
C LEU A 73 -7.90 -3.73 -1.42
N GLY A 74 -8.64 -3.38 -0.37
CA GLY A 74 -9.90 -2.66 -0.46
C GLY A 74 -9.77 -1.30 0.22
N SER A 75 -10.63 -0.36 -0.18
CA SER A 75 -10.66 0.98 0.41
C SER A 75 -12.07 1.51 0.61
N VAL A 76 -12.25 2.35 1.63
CA VAL A 76 -13.48 3.11 1.90
C VAL A 76 -13.11 4.54 2.33
N PRO A 77 -13.78 5.59 1.82
CA PRO A 77 -13.61 6.95 2.35
C PRO A 77 -14.01 7.02 3.84
N ILE A 78 -13.21 7.65 4.70
CA ILE A 78 -13.50 7.72 6.14
C ILE A 78 -14.81 8.48 6.42
N SER A 79 -15.10 9.53 5.66
CA SER A 79 -16.35 10.30 5.76
C SER A 79 -17.59 9.41 5.59
N ALA A 80 -17.50 8.35 4.79
CA ALA A 80 -18.58 7.39 4.60
C ALA A 80 -18.64 6.37 5.75
N TYR A 81 -17.49 6.01 6.34
CA TYR A 81 -17.39 5.00 7.39
C TYR A 81 -17.72 5.55 8.80
N MET A 82 -17.44 6.82 9.08
CA MET A 82 -17.67 7.46 10.39
C MET A 82 -18.50 8.75 10.26
N PRO A 83 -19.80 8.67 9.92
CA PRO A 83 -20.64 9.85 9.71
C PRO A 83 -20.90 10.69 10.97
N ASN A 84 -20.60 10.17 12.16
CA ASN A 84 -20.90 10.79 13.46
C ASN A 84 -19.67 11.14 14.30
N SER A 85 -18.47 11.27 13.71
CA SER A 85 -17.40 11.94 14.45
C SER A 85 -17.84 13.38 14.68
N ASN A 86 -17.90 13.84 15.94
CA ASN A 86 -18.24 15.22 16.35
C ASN A 86 -17.26 16.30 15.83
N SER A 87 -16.53 16.02 14.75
CA SER A 87 -15.84 17.02 13.95
C SER A 87 -16.90 17.98 13.41
N ASP A 88 -16.82 19.23 13.87
CA ASP A 88 -17.68 20.32 13.43
C ASP A 88 -17.74 20.33 11.89
N PRO A 89 -18.94 20.31 11.28
CA PRO A 89 -19.09 20.46 9.84
C PRO A 89 -18.33 21.68 9.30
N GLU A 90 -18.14 22.74 10.08
CA GLU A 90 -17.33 23.90 9.68
C GLU A 90 -15.82 23.60 9.60
N ASP A 91 -15.27 22.72 10.45
CA ASP A 91 -13.86 22.29 10.40
C ASP A 91 -13.58 21.38 9.18
N ILE A 92 -14.55 20.54 8.81
CA ILE A 92 -14.49 19.73 7.59
C ILE A 92 -14.60 20.65 6.36
N THR A 93 -15.49 21.65 6.39
CA THR A 93 -15.74 22.52 5.24
C THR A 93 -14.63 23.56 5.03
N ARG A 94 -14.02 24.12 6.08
CA ARG A 94 -12.83 25.00 5.97
C ARG A 94 -11.62 24.26 5.40
N ASN A 95 -11.47 22.98 5.70
CA ASN A 95 -10.40 22.15 5.15
C ASN A 95 -10.69 21.61 3.74
N ASN A 96 -11.94 21.62 3.27
CA ASN A 96 -12.31 21.04 1.97
C ASN A 96 -12.54 22.07 0.83
N ALA A 97 -12.55 23.38 1.11
CA ALA A 97 -12.86 24.42 0.13
C ALA A 97 -11.77 24.68 -0.95
N HIS A 98 -10.63 23.99 -0.89
CA HIS A 98 -9.65 23.99 -1.97
C HIS A 98 -9.69 22.64 -2.69
N MET A 99 -10.02 22.65 -3.99
CA MET A 99 -9.99 21.49 -4.90
C MET A 99 -8.59 20.83 -5.06
N SER A 100 -7.66 21.07 -4.13
CA SER A 100 -6.31 20.53 -4.03
C SER A 100 -6.14 19.42 -2.98
N ASN A 101 -7.19 19.08 -2.21
CA ASN A 101 -7.07 18.21 -1.02
C ASN A 101 -7.48 16.74 -1.23
N GLY A 102 -7.55 16.31 -2.49
CA GLY A 102 -7.78 14.91 -2.82
C GLY A 102 -6.67 14.01 -2.25
N ASN A 103 -7.03 12.78 -1.86
CA ASN A 103 -6.07 11.77 -1.46
C ASN A 103 -5.34 11.25 -2.71
N ILE A 104 -4.28 11.96 -3.11
CA ILE A 104 -3.54 11.68 -4.36
C ILE A 104 -3.10 10.22 -4.42
N PHE A 105 -2.62 9.68 -3.31
CA PHE A 105 -2.20 8.28 -3.23
C PHE A 105 -3.35 7.30 -3.45
N ALA A 106 -4.49 7.49 -2.76
CA ALA A 106 -5.67 6.65 -3.00
C ALA A 106 -6.14 6.75 -4.46
N ASN A 107 -6.17 7.96 -5.01
CA ASN A 107 -6.54 8.17 -6.41
C ASN A 107 -5.60 7.42 -7.36
N TYR A 108 -4.27 7.45 -7.15
CA TYR A 108 -3.31 6.68 -7.94
C TYR A 108 -3.54 5.18 -7.84
N LEU A 109 -3.83 4.67 -6.64
CA LEU A 109 -4.08 3.25 -6.42
C LEU A 109 -5.35 2.74 -7.13
N HIS A 110 -6.30 3.62 -7.42
CA HIS A 110 -7.54 3.32 -8.12
C HIS A 110 -7.49 3.56 -9.63
N VAL A 111 -6.41 4.13 -10.16
CA VAL A 111 -6.23 4.25 -11.61
C VAL A 111 -6.19 2.85 -12.24
N SER A 112 -7.03 2.62 -13.24
CA SER A 112 -6.82 1.55 -14.22
C SER A 112 -6.36 2.12 -15.54
N ILE A 113 -5.37 1.44 -16.12
CA ILE A 113 -5.03 1.63 -17.53
C ILE A 113 -5.76 0.56 -18.31
N ASN A 114 -6.72 0.96 -19.14
CA ASN A 114 -7.39 0.07 -20.06
C ASN A 114 -6.49 -0.14 -21.29
N THR A 115 -5.95 -1.33 -21.48
CA THR A 115 -5.08 -1.61 -22.65
C THR A 115 -5.83 -1.68 -23.97
N ASP A 116 -7.14 -1.92 -23.93
CA ASP A 116 -8.00 -1.98 -25.11
C ASP A 116 -8.46 -0.59 -25.55
N ASP A 117 -8.60 0.32 -24.59
CA ASP A 117 -8.82 1.75 -24.80
C ASP A 117 -7.85 2.58 -23.94
N PRO A 118 -6.60 2.75 -24.38
CA PRO A 118 -5.55 3.44 -23.62
C PRO A 118 -5.77 4.96 -23.53
N LEU A 119 -6.77 5.51 -24.22
CA LEU A 119 -7.15 6.91 -24.05
C LEU A 119 -8.24 7.06 -22.99
N SER A 120 -8.96 5.98 -22.66
CA SER A 120 -9.84 5.95 -21.48
C SER A 120 -9.00 5.90 -20.21
N PHE A 121 -8.86 7.05 -19.57
CA PHE A 121 -8.36 7.14 -18.21
C PHE A 121 -9.56 7.03 -17.27
N SER A 122 -9.67 5.91 -16.54
CA SER A 122 -10.80 5.70 -15.63
C SER A 122 -10.32 5.40 -14.22
N TYR A 123 -11.05 5.91 -13.24
CA TYR A 123 -10.86 5.60 -11.82
C TYR A 123 -11.66 4.35 -11.40
N ASN A 124 -11.78 3.32 -12.25
CA ASN A 124 -12.53 2.08 -11.95
C ASN A 124 -13.91 2.29 -11.28
N SER A 125 -14.71 3.23 -11.79
CA SER A 125 -16.03 3.60 -11.22
C SER A 125 -15.99 4.17 -9.80
N CYS A 126 -14.81 4.50 -9.27
CA CYS A 126 -14.66 5.20 -8.01
C CYS A 126 -14.56 6.71 -8.26
N PRO A 127 -15.37 7.54 -7.59
CA PRO A 127 -15.13 8.98 -7.59
C PRO A 127 -13.75 9.28 -6.98
N PRO A 128 -13.12 10.41 -7.33
CA PRO A 128 -11.92 10.86 -6.65
C PRO A 128 -12.13 10.86 -5.13
N PHE A 129 -11.17 10.30 -4.40
CA PHE A 129 -11.21 10.31 -2.94
C PHE A 129 -10.88 11.70 -2.43
N GLU A 130 -11.83 12.31 -1.74
CA GLU A 130 -11.63 13.51 -0.92
C GLU A 130 -11.40 13.10 0.54
N GLY A 131 -10.37 13.66 1.17
CA GLY A 131 -10.05 13.40 2.58
C GLY A 131 -9.37 12.05 2.85
N ASP A 132 -9.61 11.51 4.05
CA ASP A 132 -8.94 10.31 4.54
C ASP A 132 -9.54 9.03 3.97
N VAL A 133 -8.69 8.05 3.66
CA VAL A 133 -9.10 6.78 3.08
C VAL A 133 -8.65 5.62 3.95
N LEU A 134 -9.58 4.76 4.32
CA LEU A 134 -9.30 3.53 5.05
C LEU A 134 -8.92 2.42 4.07
N PHE A 135 -7.76 1.79 4.28
CA PHE A 135 -7.31 0.63 3.52
C PHE A 135 -7.33 -0.65 4.35
N ILE A 136 -7.75 -1.75 3.72
CA ILE A 136 -7.71 -3.10 4.28
C ILE A 136 -7.11 -4.11 3.29
N ARG A 137 -6.56 -5.19 3.83
CA ARG A 137 -6.13 -6.38 3.07
C ARG A 137 -7.31 -7.33 2.87
N LEU A 138 -7.60 -7.69 1.61
CA LEU A 138 -8.71 -8.60 1.27
C LEU A 138 -8.39 -10.07 1.48
N ASP A 139 -7.11 -10.41 1.63
CA ASP A 139 -6.65 -11.73 2.02
C ASP A 139 -6.39 -11.85 3.53
N HIS A 140 -6.79 -10.84 4.30
CA HIS A 140 -6.63 -10.74 5.74
C HIS A 140 -5.18 -10.84 6.24
N GLY A 141 -4.20 -10.61 5.36
CA GLY A 141 -2.82 -10.43 5.77
C GLY A 141 -2.60 -9.15 6.58
N PRO A 142 -1.44 -9.01 7.25
CA PRO A 142 -1.11 -7.80 7.98
C PRO A 142 -1.02 -6.61 7.02
N LEU A 143 -1.56 -5.47 7.44
CA LEU A 143 -1.38 -4.18 6.80
C LEU A 143 -0.78 -3.19 7.80
N ASN A 144 0.33 -2.55 7.47
CA ASN A 144 0.92 -1.51 8.30
C ASN A 144 1.35 -0.28 7.51
N VAL A 145 1.62 0.80 8.22
CA VAL A 145 1.96 2.11 7.63
C VAL A 145 3.22 2.04 6.77
N ARG A 146 4.21 1.21 7.11
CA ARG A 146 5.44 1.06 6.31
C ARG A 146 5.16 0.39 4.96
N GLN A 147 4.23 -0.57 4.94
CA GLN A 147 3.78 -1.19 3.69
C GLN A 147 3.06 -0.18 2.80
N MET A 148 2.15 0.63 3.35
CA MET A 148 1.47 1.68 2.60
C MET A 148 2.43 2.76 2.12
N HIS A 149 3.41 3.16 2.93
CA HIS A 149 4.41 4.15 2.55
C HIS A 149 5.33 3.63 1.43
N ALA A 150 5.77 2.36 1.48
CA ALA A 150 6.52 1.77 0.38
C ALA A 150 5.68 1.68 -0.90
N LEU A 151 4.39 1.37 -0.79
CA LEU A 151 3.46 1.35 -1.92
C LEU A 151 3.28 2.74 -2.53
N GLU A 152 3.09 3.76 -1.71
CA GLU A 152 3.03 5.15 -2.14
C GLU A 152 4.30 5.58 -2.85
N GLN A 153 5.47 5.35 -2.24
CA GLN A 153 6.74 5.72 -2.87
C GLN A 153 6.96 4.96 -4.18
N PHE A 154 6.53 3.70 -4.29
CA PHE A 154 6.62 2.95 -5.54
C PHE A 154 5.76 3.60 -6.63
N CYS A 155 4.49 3.91 -6.31
CA CYS A 155 3.58 4.58 -7.24
C CYS A 155 4.06 5.99 -7.64
N CYS A 156 4.66 6.74 -6.71
CA CYS A 156 5.13 8.12 -6.94
C CYS A 156 6.51 8.18 -7.62
N SER A 157 7.41 7.24 -7.32
CA SER A 157 8.76 7.19 -7.93
C SER A 157 8.71 6.84 -9.40
N MET A 158 7.74 6.00 -9.77
CA MET A 158 7.38 5.72 -11.14
C MET A 158 6.63 6.93 -11.70
N LYS A 159 7.35 7.91 -12.26
CA LYS A 159 6.80 9.04 -13.05
C LYS A 159 5.94 8.60 -14.25
N HIS A 160 5.65 7.31 -14.34
CA HIS A 160 5.11 6.57 -15.46
C HIS A 160 3.63 6.86 -15.61
N PHE A 161 2.89 7.12 -14.54
CA PHE A 161 1.48 7.56 -14.67
C PHE A 161 1.35 8.98 -15.24
N ILE A 162 2.18 9.91 -14.77
CA ILE A 162 2.24 11.27 -15.34
C ILE A 162 2.70 11.19 -16.80
N ARG A 163 3.80 10.46 -17.05
CA ARG A 163 4.31 10.18 -18.41
C ARG A 163 3.24 9.54 -19.30
N TYR A 164 2.49 8.59 -18.77
CA TYR A 164 1.44 7.88 -19.49
C TYR A 164 0.33 8.85 -19.87
N ARG A 165 -0.26 9.55 -18.89
CA ARG A 165 -1.29 10.57 -19.11
C ARG A 165 -0.86 11.61 -20.15
N ASP A 166 0.37 12.10 -20.06
CA ASP A 166 0.84 13.20 -20.90
C ASP A 166 1.26 12.75 -22.31
N GLN A 167 1.65 11.48 -22.49
CA GLN A 167 2.22 11.00 -23.75
C GLN A 167 1.35 9.98 -24.49
N VAL A 168 0.36 9.36 -23.86
CA VAL A 168 -0.38 8.24 -24.48
C VAL A 168 -1.03 8.63 -25.81
N GLY A 169 -1.59 9.84 -25.91
CA GLY A 169 -2.19 10.36 -27.16
C GLY A 169 -1.17 10.74 -28.25
N THR A 170 0.12 10.81 -27.93
CA THR A 170 1.18 11.16 -28.89
C THR A 170 1.98 9.94 -29.37
N LYS A 171 1.76 8.76 -28.78
CA LYS A 171 2.42 7.53 -29.22
C LYS A 171 1.80 7.01 -30.52
N SER A 172 2.65 6.48 -31.39
CA SER A 172 2.22 5.79 -32.61
C SER A 172 1.42 4.52 -32.32
N ASP A 173 1.71 3.84 -31.20
CA ASP A 173 0.92 2.73 -30.67
C ASP A 173 0.62 2.97 -29.17
N PRO A 174 -0.50 3.65 -28.85
CA PRO A 174 -0.92 3.89 -27.48
C PRO A 174 -1.16 2.60 -26.67
N LYS A 175 -1.58 1.50 -27.33
CA LYS A 175 -1.85 0.23 -26.65
C LYS A 175 -0.55 -0.46 -26.23
N ALA A 176 0.45 -0.47 -27.10
CA ALA A 176 1.78 -0.98 -26.75
C ALA A 176 2.41 -0.17 -25.62
N PHE A 177 2.28 1.16 -25.65
CA PHE A 177 2.77 2.02 -24.58
C PHE A 177 2.04 1.78 -23.24
N ALA A 178 0.72 1.59 -23.26
CA ALA A 178 -0.05 1.21 -22.08
C ALA A 178 0.43 -0.11 -21.46
N ARG A 179 0.66 -1.13 -22.30
CA ARG A 179 1.21 -2.43 -21.87
C ARG A 179 2.62 -2.29 -21.32
N GLU A 180 3.48 -1.49 -21.95
CA GLU A 180 4.82 -1.19 -21.45
C GLU A 180 4.77 -0.63 -20.04
N ILE A 181 3.96 0.42 -19.82
CA ILE A 181 3.78 1.03 -18.50
C ILE A 181 3.29 0.00 -17.49
N LEU A 182 2.24 -0.76 -17.80
CA LEU A 182 1.69 -1.77 -16.90
C LEU A 182 2.67 -2.90 -16.59
N ASN A 183 3.53 -3.29 -17.53
CA ASN A 183 4.56 -4.31 -17.32
C ASN A 183 5.60 -3.86 -16.29
N GLU A 184 5.79 -2.57 -16.07
CA GLU A 184 6.65 -2.04 -15.01
C GLU A 184 5.98 -2.13 -13.62
N TYR A 185 4.65 -2.07 -13.58
CA TYR A 185 3.83 -2.30 -12.38
C TYR A 185 3.49 -3.78 -12.23
N ASN A 186 4.48 -4.56 -11.83
CA ASN A 186 4.31 -5.98 -11.57
C ASN A 186 4.75 -6.35 -10.13
N PRO A 187 4.30 -7.51 -9.62
CA PRO A 187 4.61 -7.95 -8.26
C PRO A 187 6.12 -8.02 -7.97
N LYS A 188 6.95 -8.45 -8.94
CA LYS A 188 8.41 -8.55 -8.75
C LYS A 188 9.06 -7.18 -8.66
N ALA A 189 8.64 -6.22 -9.48
CA ALA A 189 9.15 -4.86 -9.45
C ALA A 189 8.88 -4.20 -8.09
N PHE A 190 7.65 -4.29 -7.59
CA PHE A 190 7.31 -3.78 -6.28
C PHE A 190 8.06 -4.52 -5.16
N ALA A 191 8.14 -5.86 -5.21
CA ALA A 191 8.85 -6.60 -4.17
C ALA A 191 10.35 -6.26 -4.10
N ARG A 192 11.02 -6.06 -5.24
CA ARG A 192 12.40 -5.56 -5.29
C ARG A 192 12.52 -4.17 -4.70
N PHE A 193 11.65 -3.25 -5.13
CA PHE A 193 11.61 -1.90 -4.60
C PHE A 193 11.41 -1.90 -3.08
N PHE A 194 10.50 -2.73 -2.58
CA PHE A 194 10.20 -2.84 -1.16
C PHE A 194 11.41 -3.28 -0.33
N GLU A 195 12.11 -4.34 -0.76
CA GLU A 195 13.31 -4.83 -0.07
C GLU A 195 14.44 -3.79 -0.10
N GLU A 196 14.60 -3.08 -1.22
CA GLU A 196 15.58 -2.00 -1.34
C GLU A 196 15.24 -0.80 -0.45
N GLN A 197 13.97 -0.34 -0.43
CA GLN A 197 13.53 0.72 0.47
C GLN A 197 13.75 0.35 1.93
N ARG A 198 13.40 -0.88 2.31
CA ARG A 198 13.65 -1.39 3.67
C ARG A 198 15.13 -1.33 4.02
N ARG A 199 16.01 -1.81 3.13
CA ARG A 199 17.47 -1.77 3.31
C ARG A 199 17.96 -0.34 3.51
N MET A 200 17.51 0.58 2.66
CA MET A 200 17.88 1.99 2.73
C MET A 200 17.39 2.70 4.00
N CYS A 201 16.14 2.46 4.41
CA CYS A 201 15.60 3.00 5.66
C CYS A 201 16.37 2.49 6.89
N ILE A 202 16.67 1.18 6.95
CA ILE A 202 17.45 0.61 8.04
C ILE A 202 18.85 1.25 8.11
N LEU A 203 19.54 1.42 6.98
CA LEU A 203 20.86 2.06 6.95
C LEU A 203 20.79 3.53 7.42
N LYS A 204 19.82 4.29 6.93
CA LYS A 204 19.58 5.68 7.35
C LYS A 204 19.33 5.78 8.85
N TYR A 205 18.47 4.92 9.40
CA TYR A 205 18.14 4.94 10.82
C TYR A 205 19.28 4.47 11.72
N LYS A 206 20.13 3.55 11.26
CA LYS A 206 21.38 3.18 11.95
C LYS A 206 22.31 4.39 12.09
N GLN A 207 22.48 5.17 11.04
CA GLN A 207 23.31 6.39 11.07
C GLN A 207 22.74 7.45 12.03
N GLN A 208 21.43 7.47 12.23
CA GLN A 208 20.73 8.43 13.09
C GLN A 208 20.52 7.93 14.53
N GLY A 209 20.94 6.71 14.87
CA GLY A 209 20.70 6.13 16.20
C GLY A 209 19.23 5.79 16.50
N LEU A 210 18.37 5.65 15.49
CA LEU A 210 16.93 5.43 15.63
C LEU A 210 16.60 3.92 15.76
N GLY A 211 16.99 3.33 16.89
CA GLY A 211 16.86 1.89 17.19
C GLY A 211 15.46 1.31 16.98
N GLU A 212 14.41 2.00 17.42
CA GLU A 212 13.02 1.52 17.29
C GLU A 212 12.56 1.47 15.83
N SER A 213 12.86 2.52 15.05
CA SER A 213 12.53 2.56 13.62
C SER A 213 13.23 1.43 12.83
N ILE A 214 14.42 0.99 13.26
CA ILE A 214 15.11 -0.17 12.68
C ILE A 214 14.31 -1.45 12.94
N LYS A 215 13.92 -1.69 14.20
CA LYS A 215 13.16 -2.90 14.58
C LYS A 215 11.83 -3.00 13.83
N GLU A 216 11.15 -1.87 13.63
CA GLU A 216 9.92 -1.81 12.84
C GLU A 216 10.13 -2.29 11.39
N TRP A 217 11.14 -1.77 10.69
CA TRP A 217 11.43 -2.17 9.31
C TRP A 217 11.94 -3.62 9.22
N GLU A 218 12.73 -4.09 10.19
CA GLU A 218 13.19 -5.48 10.26
C GLU A 218 12.02 -6.47 10.46
N GLY A 219 10.96 -6.05 11.14
CA GLY A 219 9.73 -6.82 11.33
C GLY A 219 8.73 -6.71 10.19
N THR A 220 8.86 -5.70 9.33
CA THR A 220 7.91 -5.43 8.25
C THR A 220 8.23 -6.28 7.03
N GLU A 221 7.29 -7.13 6.61
CA GLU A 221 7.42 -7.96 5.41
C GLU A 221 6.82 -7.29 4.17
N CYS A 222 7.38 -7.62 3.00
CA CYS A 222 6.77 -7.29 1.71
C CYS A 222 5.34 -7.89 1.64
N PRO A 223 4.32 -7.09 1.30
CA PRO A 223 2.93 -7.53 1.30
C PRO A 223 2.53 -8.34 0.05
N VAL A 224 3.42 -8.52 -0.94
CA VAL A 224 3.11 -9.30 -2.15
C VAL A 224 2.87 -10.77 -1.81
N ILE A 225 1.74 -11.33 -2.26
CA ILE A 225 1.37 -12.73 -1.97
C ILE A 225 1.63 -13.72 -3.10
N ASP A 226 1.88 -13.25 -4.32
CA ASP A 226 2.06 -14.11 -5.49
C ASP A 226 3.52 -14.51 -5.75
N LEU A 227 4.41 -14.13 -4.83
CA LEU A 227 5.83 -14.44 -4.87
C LEU A 227 6.26 -15.22 -3.62
N CYS A 228 7.39 -15.91 -3.74
CA CYS A 228 8.11 -16.44 -2.60
C CYS A 228 8.49 -15.33 -1.63
N GLY A 229 8.11 -15.50 -0.37
CA GLY A 229 8.27 -14.52 0.68
C GLY A 229 9.69 -14.40 1.27
N ALA A 230 10.60 -15.29 0.88
CA ALA A 230 12.02 -15.17 1.25
C ALA A 230 12.66 -13.98 0.52
N ALA A 231 13.40 -13.15 1.25
CA ALA A 231 13.88 -11.83 0.79
C ALA A 231 14.62 -11.89 -0.56
N ASN A 232 15.41 -12.93 -0.78
CA ASN A 232 16.30 -13.07 -1.94
C ASN A 232 15.76 -13.99 -3.03
N CYS A 233 14.51 -14.47 -2.92
CA CYS A 233 13.97 -15.46 -3.87
C CYS A 233 13.14 -14.82 -4.97
N LEU A 234 12.04 -14.14 -4.62
CA LEU A 234 11.13 -13.46 -5.55
C LEU A 234 10.57 -14.32 -6.70
N LYS A 235 10.71 -15.65 -6.64
CA LYS A 235 10.11 -16.57 -7.61
C LYS A 235 8.60 -16.53 -7.48
N GLY A 236 7.91 -16.37 -8.60
CA GLY A 236 6.47 -16.53 -8.72
C GLY A 236 6.08 -17.98 -8.94
N VAL A 237 4.78 -18.21 -9.02
CA VAL A 237 4.18 -19.54 -9.22
C VAL A 237 4.75 -20.26 -10.45
N GLU A 238 4.98 -19.56 -11.54
CA GLU A 238 5.49 -20.13 -12.80
C GLU A 238 6.97 -20.56 -12.74
N GLU A 239 7.74 -20.08 -11.76
CA GLU A 239 9.17 -20.39 -11.61
C GLU A 239 9.43 -21.52 -10.60
N VAL A 240 8.37 -22.07 -10.00
CA VAL A 240 8.45 -23.13 -8.98
C VAL A 240 8.04 -24.46 -9.61
N GLU A 241 8.86 -25.48 -9.37
CA GLU A 241 8.55 -26.85 -9.79
C GLU A 241 7.20 -27.30 -9.21
N GLY A 242 6.30 -27.79 -10.07
CA GLY A 242 4.93 -28.13 -9.68
C GLY A 242 3.95 -26.95 -9.67
N GLY A 243 4.40 -25.74 -10.02
CA GLY A 243 3.53 -24.60 -10.32
C GLY A 243 2.70 -24.11 -9.13
N LYS A 244 3.19 -24.27 -7.89
CA LYS A 244 2.49 -23.84 -6.66
C LYS A 244 3.50 -23.41 -5.59
N LEU A 245 3.17 -22.34 -4.85
CA LEU A 245 3.91 -21.95 -3.66
C LEU A 245 3.33 -22.64 -2.42
N GLU A 246 4.19 -23.16 -1.56
CA GLU A 246 3.82 -23.68 -0.24
C GLU A 246 3.38 -22.52 0.66
N VAL A 247 2.20 -22.64 1.27
CA VAL A 247 1.67 -21.63 2.19
C VAL A 247 2.09 -21.97 3.62
N CYS A 248 2.53 -20.95 4.38
CA CYS A 248 2.86 -21.09 5.79
C CYS A 248 1.69 -21.73 6.54
N SER A 249 1.93 -22.89 7.13
CA SER A 249 0.89 -23.71 7.77
C SER A 249 0.22 -23.01 8.96
N ARG A 250 0.92 -22.07 9.62
CA ARG A 250 0.45 -21.31 10.78
C ARG A 250 -0.42 -20.12 10.39
N CYS A 251 0.04 -19.25 9.51
CA CYS A 251 -0.66 -18.00 9.19
C CYS A 251 -1.54 -18.06 7.94
N LYS A 252 -1.31 -19.03 7.05
CA LYS A 252 -2.03 -19.19 5.78
C LYS A 252 -1.92 -18.02 4.80
N VAL A 253 -1.06 -17.04 5.07
CA VAL A 253 -0.86 -15.84 4.24
C VAL A 253 0.46 -15.90 3.45
N LYS A 254 1.57 -16.12 4.15
CA LYS A 254 2.92 -16.10 3.55
C LYS A 254 3.15 -17.34 2.70
N ARG A 255 3.73 -17.16 1.51
CA ARG A 255 3.99 -18.23 0.52
C ARG A 255 5.49 -18.40 0.26
N TYR A 256 5.92 -19.62 -0.06
CA TYR A 256 7.32 -19.97 -0.28
C TYR A 256 7.46 -20.99 -1.42
N CYS A 257 8.58 -21.00 -2.12
CA CYS A 257 8.89 -22.06 -3.10
C CYS A 257 8.98 -23.45 -2.46
N GLY A 258 9.28 -23.50 -1.16
CA GLY A 258 9.38 -24.73 -0.40
C GLY A 258 9.94 -24.49 1.00
N LYS A 259 10.07 -25.56 1.77
CA LYS A 259 10.58 -25.55 3.16
C LYS A 259 11.95 -24.89 3.32
N SER A 260 12.81 -24.90 2.29
CA SER A 260 14.13 -24.24 2.34
C SER A 260 13.97 -22.72 2.53
N CYS A 261 13.24 -22.07 1.62
CA CYS A 261 12.95 -20.63 1.70
C CYS A 261 12.17 -20.27 2.97
N GLN A 262 11.26 -21.13 3.42
CA GLN A 262 10.54 -20.91 4.67
C GLN A 262 11.48 -20.91 5.89
N LYS A 263 12.43 -21.86 5.95
CA LYS A 263 13.42 -21.95 7.05
C LYS A 263 14.35 -20.75 7.07
N GLU A 264 14.84 -20.31 5.91
CA GLU A 264 15.67 -19.12 5.78
C GLU A 264 14.95 -17.87 6.27
N ASP A 265 13.69 -17.68 5.85
CA ASP A 265 12.89 -16.51 6.22
C ASP A 265 12.35 -16.56 7.66
N TRP A 266 12.36 -17.73 8.31
CA TRP A 266 11.67 -17.94 9.59
C TRP A 266 12.11 -16.98 10.70
N GLY A 267 13.39 -16.65 10.76
CA GLY A 267 13.92 -15.70 11.75
C GLY A 267 13.21 -14.35 11.71
N ARG A 268 12.82 -13.91 10.52
CA ARG A 268 12.04 -12.70 10.27
C ARG A 268 10.55 -12.98 10.41
N HIS A 269 10.05 -14.01 9.70
CA HIS A 269 8.63 -14.29 9.60
C HIS A 269 7.96 -14.57 10.94
N LYS A 270 8.65 -15.24 11.87
CA LYS A 270 8.10 -15.57 13.19
C LYS A 270 7.60 -14.36 13.98
N ARG A 271 8.10 -13.14 13.69
CA ARG A 271 7.69 -11.89 14.34
C ARG A 271 6.31 -11.41 13.90
N SER A 272 5.94 -11.66 12.65
CA SER A 272 4.66 -11.26 12.05
C SER A 272 3.68 -12.44 11.93
N CYS A 273 4.15 -13.68 12.09
CA CYS A 273 3.38 -14.91 11.89
C CYS A 273 2.31 -15.10 12.97
N ARG A 274 1.06 -14.73 12.63
CA ARG A 274 -0.13 -14.94 13.47
C ARG A 274 -0.83 -16.24 13.08
N LYS A 275 -1.46 -16.94 14.03
CA LYS A 275 -2.28 -18.12 13.70
C LYS A 275 -3.46 -17.66 12.86
N ALA A 276 -3.72 -18.33 11.74
CA ALA A 276 -4.91 -18.06 10.95
C ALA A 276 -6.16 -18.20 11.84
N LYS A 277 -7.13 -17.29 11.66
CA LYS A 277 -8.43 -17.44 12.30
C LYS A 277 -9.06 -18.73 11.75
N ALA A 278 -9.50 -19.61 12.65
CA ALA A 278 -10.21 -20.85 12.30
C ALA A 278 -11.64 -20.54 11.88
#